data_AF-A0A2S6F7Q0-F1
#
_entry.id   AF-A0A2S6F7Q0-F1
#
_cell.length_a   1.000
_cell.length_b   1.000
_cell.length_c   1.000
_cell.angle_alpha   90.00
_cell.angle_beta   90.00
_cell.angle_gamma   90.00
#
_symmetry.space_group_name_H-M   'P 1'
#
loop_
_entity.id
_entity.type
_entity.pdbx_description
1 polymer ?
#
loop_
_entity_poly.entity_id
_entity_poly.type
_entity_poly.pdbx_seq_one_letter_code
_entity_poly.pdbx_strand_id
1 'polypeptide(L)'
;MKPGYLLGALLLSPIIAFANSDDNADGLIFYPLPQNKNTVVRHYSNEQEMPNLSQMAQRTIDFPTQIVRVSGNLTGLELSCDDVENEIDQVFSKKISPDLFTYNTYVSCGYDVNDPEQHATSFSIQSYFDPLTDNAIDYLKSYLKEYNGYNLFNTTTLQIENAKGIIVSMNLNAGLKSNPDKTPFTLYRQDRNNFYFKSNFDVRKELISDIYQRFYSNDPDMILPFFDKWIFSYAGSVYYSILMASNYLELQPERIFVMENEGDIFVSDLRYYFANLCMKRNPNKHCL
;
A
#
# COMPACT_ATOMS: atom_id res chain seq x y z
N MET A 1 50.85 -30.93 -0.91
CA MET A 1 51.23 -29.52 -0.68
C MET A 1 51.48 -28.82 -2.01
N LYS A 2 50.51 -28.05 -2.49
CA LYS A 2 50.67 -26.71 -3.09
C LYS A 2 49.26 -26.16 -3.41
N PRO A 3 48.95 -24.92 -3.00
CA PRO A 3 47.66 -24.27 -3.25
C PRO A 3 47.67 -23.62 -4.65
N GLY A 4 46.52 -23.55 -5.31
CA GLY A 4 46.47 -22.93 -6.64
C GLY A 4 45.07 -22.72 -7.18
N TYR A 5 44.56 -21.50 -6.97
CA TYR A 5 43.65 -20.76 -7.85
C TYR A 5 42.20 -21.27 -8.01
N LEU A 6 41.33 -20.73 -7.15
CA LEU A 6 39.96 -20.37 -7.51
C LEU A 6 39.72 -18.94 -7.01
N LEU A 7 40.39 -18.00 -7.68
CA LEU A 7 40.16 -16.56 -7.60
C LEU A 7 39.59 -16.16 -8.96
N GLY A 8 38.26 -16.13 -9.05
CA GLY A 8 37.56 -15.79 -10.28
C GLY A 8 36.05 -15.82 -10.09
N ALA A 9 35.46 -14.63 -10.11
CA ALA A 9 34.03 -14.38 -10.24
C ALA A 9 33.13 -14.61 -9.01
N LEU A 10 33.49 -14.04 -7.85
CA LEU A 10 32.47 -13.41 -7.01
C LEU A 10 32.16 -12.05 -7.64
N LEU A 11 31.28 -12.09 -8.63
CA LEU A 11 30.63 -10.93 -9.21
C LEU A 11 29.93 -10.18 -8.06
N LEU A 12 30.59 -9.15 -7.55
CA LEU A 12 29.97 -8.01 -6.89
C LEU A 12 29.10 -7.29 -7.92
N SER A 13 28.00 -7.90 -8.31
CA SER A 13 26.93 -7.22 -9.01
C SER A 13 26.16 -6.44 -7.95
N PRO A 14 26.18 -5.09 -7.95
CA PRO A 14 25.25 -4.34 -7.14
C PRO A 14 23.85 -4.80 -7.54
N ILE A 15 23.08 -5.30 -6.59
CA ILE A 15 21.68 -5.67 -6.80
C ILE A 15 20.97 -4.36 -7.13
N ILE A 16 20.74 -4.11 -8.42
CA ILE A 16 19.96 -2.97 -8.89
C ILE A 16 18.51 -3.27 -8.51
N ALA A 17 17.99 -2.53 -7.53
CA ALA A 17 16.57 -2.56 -7.22
C ALA A 17 15.82 -1.73 -8.26
N PHE A 18 14.83 -2.33 -8.92
CA PHE A 18 13.92 -1.65 -9.84
C PHE A 18 12.56 -1.48 -9.15
N ALA A 19 12.20 -0.24 -8.82
CA ALA A 19 10.84 0.15 -8.46
C ALA A 19 10.33 1.13 -9.54
N ASN A 20 9.44 0.71 -10.44
CA ASN A 20 8.81 1.65 -11.37
C ASN A 20 7.99 2.67 -10.57
N SER A 21 8.42 3.92 -10.56
CA SER A 21 7.77 5.03 -9.87
C SER A 21 7.80 6.27 -10.73
N ASP A 22 6.75 7.07 -10.65
CA ASP A 22 6.69 8.38 -11.30
C ASP A 22 7.88 9.26 -10.90
N ASP A 23 8.43 9.91 -11.91
CA ASP A 23 9.64 10.72 -11.88
C ASP A 23 9.50 11.85 -10.84
N ASN A 24 10.54 12.06 -10.03
CA ASN A 24 10.66 13.12 -9.01
C ASN A 24 9.86 13.04 -7.71
N ALA A 25 9.08 11.98 -7.46
CA ALA A 25 8.24 11.91 -6.26
C ALA A 25 9.04 11.63 -4.97
N ASP A 26 8.84 12.49 -3.97
CA ASP A 26 9.20 12.30 -2.56
C ASP A 26 7.90 12.13 -1.77
N GLY A 27 7.89 11.36 -0.68
CA GLY A 27 6.66 11.08 0.07
C GLY A 27 6.06 9.71 -0.23
N LEU A 28 4.73 9.60 -0.04
CA LEU A 28 3.97 8.39 -0.34
C LEU A 28 3.74 8.26 -1.85
N ILE A 29 4.07 7.10 -2.41
CA ILE A 29 3.93 6.81 -3.84
C ILE A 29 3.15 5.50 -3.98
N PHE A 30 2.06 5.52 -4.75
CA PHE A 30 1.35 4.31 -5.14
C PHE A 30 2.15 3.56 -6.21
N TYR A 31 2.23 2.23 -6.08
CA TYR A 31 2.75 1.41 -7.17
C TYR A 31 1.80 1.48 -8.37
N PRO A 32 2.33 1.43 -9.60
CA PRO A 32 1.49 1.34 -10.78
C PRO A 32 0.64 0.08 -10.69
N LEU A 33 -0.66 0.25 -10.91
CA LEU A 33 -1.60 -0.86 -10.90
C LEU A 33 -1.36 -1.77 -12.10
N PRO A 34 -1.70 -3.07 -11.99
CA PRO A 34 -1.65 -3.98 -13.12
C PRO A 34 -2.51 -3.43 -14.28
N GLN A 35 -1.86 -3.00 -15.36
CA GLN A 35 -2.53 -2.64 -16.60
C GLN A 35 -2.60 -3.88 -17.48
N ASN A 36 -3.69 -4.62 -17.34
CA ASN A 36 -4.00 -5.70 -18.27
C ASN A 36 -4.50 -5.10 -19.59
N LYS A 37 -4.26 -5.81 -20.70
CA LYS A 37 -4.80 -5.38 -22.00
C LYS A 37 -6.33 -5.47 -21.96
N ASN A 38 -7.00 -4.52 -22.61
CA ASN A 38 -8.46 -4.49 -22.76
C ASN A 38 -9.20 -4.48 -21.42
N THR A 39 -8.71 -3.67 -20.47
CA THR A 39 -9.38 -3.45 -19.18
C THR A 39 -9.53 -1.96 -18.91
N VAL A 40 -10.71 -1.57 -18.43
CA VAL A 40 -10.91 -0.26 -17.80
C VAL A 40 -10.65 -0.40 -16.31
N VAL A 41 -9.97 0.60 -15.75
CA VAL A 41 -9.54 0.59 -14.34
C VAL A 41 -9.90 1.92 -13.70
N ARG A 42 -10.46 1.85 -12.50
CA ARG A 42 -10.68 2.99 -11.60
C ARG A 42 -9.98 2.75 -10.27
N HIS A 43 -9.30 3.79 -9.79
CA HIS A 43 -8.63 3.81 -8.51
C HIS A 43 -9.15 4.99 -7.68
N TYR A 44 -9.64 4.70 -6.49
CA TYR A 44 -10.12 5.68 -5.53
C TYR A 44 -9.37 5.49 -4.21
N SER A 45 -8.73 6.54 -3.70
CA SER A 45 -8.00 6.45 -2.44
C SER A 45 -7.84 7.82 -1.78
N ASN A 46 -7.86 7.81 -0.45
CA ASN A 46 -7.39 8.92 0.40
C ASN A 46 -6.23 8.49 1.32
N GLU A 47 -5.59 7.35 1.05
CA GLU A 47 -4.44 6.84 1.84
C GLU A 47 -3.23 7.78 1.82
N GLN A 48 -3.08 8.57 0.76
CA GLN A 48 -2.04 9.59 0.62
C GLN A 48 -2.16 10.73 1.64
N GLU A 49 -3.33 10.89 2.27
CA GLU A 49 -3.52 11.88 3.32
C GLU A 49 -2.78 11.46 4.59
N MET A 50 -2.05 12.40 5.18
CA MET A 50 -1.33 12.16 6.44
C MET A 50 -2.33 11.82 7.56
N PRO A 51 -2.09 10.78 8.37
CA PRO A 51 -2.98 10.43 9.48
C PRO A 51 -3.19 11.60 10.46
N ASN A 52 -4.44 12.02 10.65
CA ASN A 52 -4.81 13.04 11.64
C ASN A 52 -5.09 12.37 12.99
N LEU A 53 -4.07 12.34 13.86
CA LEU A 53 -4.17 11.69 15.18
C LEU A 53 -5.29 12.24 16.05
N SER A 54 -5.62 13.54 15.93
CA SER A 54 -6.73 14.16 16.67
C SER A 54 -8.09 13.63 16.23
N GLN A 55 -8.29 13.41 14.93
CA GLN A 55 -9.50 12.78 14.39
C GLN A 55 -9.55 11.31 14.78
N MET A 56 -8.44 10.58 14.61
CA MET A 56 -8.36 9.15 14.95
C MET A 56 -8.56 8.88 16.45
N ALA A 57 -8.25 9.84 17.32
CA ALA A 57 -8.54 9.74 18.75
C ALA A 57 -10.04 9.79 19.08
N GLN A 58 -10.90 10.22 18.14
CA GLN A 58 -12.36 10.21 18.30
C GLN A 58 -12.96 8.82 18.11
N ARG A 59 -12.20 7.84 17.59
CA ARG A 59 -12.61 6.44 17.55
C ARG A 59 -12.24 5.77 18.86
N THR A 60 -13.24 5.39 19.65
CA THR A 60 -13.04 4.72 20.95
C THR A 60 -13.26 3.22 20.87
N ILE A 61 -13.88 2.75 19.79
CA ILE A 61 -14.21 1.34 19.56
C ILE A 61 -13.22 0.73 18.58
N ASP A 62 -12.59 -0.38 18.97
CA ASP A 62 -11.81 -1.21 18.05
C ASP A 62 -12.75 -1.82 17.00
N PHE A 63 -12.46 -1.56 15.72
CA PHE A 63 -13.25 -2.08 14.60
C PHE A 63 -12.32 -2.67 13.53
N PRO A 64 -12.63 -3.86 12.97
CA PRO A 64 -11.78 -4.51 11.98
C PRO A 64 -11.74 -3.73 10.67
N THR A 65 -10.62 -3.80 9.98
CA THR A 65 -10.55 -3.32 8.59
C THR A 65 -11.51 -4.11 7.73
N GLN A 66 -12.28 -3.40 6.91
CA GLN A 66 -13.22 -3.99 5.97
C GLN A 66 -12.49 -4.33 4.68
N ILE A 67 -12.71 -5.54 4.16
CA ILE A 67 -12.07 -6.06 2.95
C ILE A 67 -13.14 -6.37 1.90
N VAL A 68 -12.88 -5.96 0.67
CA VAL A 68 -13.65 -6.38 -0.51
C VAL A 68 -12.68 -6.99 -1.51
N ARG A 69 -12.93 -8.23 -1.91
CA ARG A 69 -12.12 -8.99 -2.88
C ARG A 69 -13.03 -9.79 -3.80
N VAL A 70 -13.95 -9.07 -4.45
CA VAL A 70 -15.03 -9.63 -5.26
C VAL A 70 -14.61 -9.66 -6.73
N SER A 71 -14.96 -10.72 -7.45
CA SER A 71 -14.82 -10.79 -8.90
C SER A 71 -15.96 -11.59 -9.52
N GLY A 72 -16.23 -11.38 -10.81
CA GLY A 72 -17.29 -12.07 -11.53
C GLY A 72 -17.06 -12.10 -13.04
N ASN A 73 -17.64 -13.11 -13.69
CA ASN A 73 -17.65 -13.25 -15.16
C ASN A 73 -18.95 -12.67 -15.72
N LEU A 74 -18.85 -11.75 -16.68
CA LEU A 74 -19.97 -11.02 -17.26
C LEU A 74 -20.24 -11.39 -18.73
N THR A 75 -19.53 -12.39 -19.26
CA THR A 75 -19.67 -12.81 -20.67
C THR A 75 -21.11 -13.24 -20.96
N GLY A 76 -21.70 -12.65 -21.99
CA GLY A 76 -23.07 -12.94 -22.42
C GLY A 76 -24.16 -12.20 -21.64
N LEU A 77 -23.80 -11.27 -20.74
CA LEU A 77 -24.76 -10.41 -20.03
C LEU A 77 -25.06 -9.09 -20.75
N GLU A 78 -24.39 -8.82 -21.88
CA GLU A 78 -24.59 -7.62 -22.70
C GLU A 78 -24.47 -6.32 -21.88
N LEU A 79 -23.56 -6.30 -20.90
CA LEU A 79 -23.25 -5.12 -20.07
C LEU A 79 -22.03 -4.40 -20.63
N SER A 80 -22.04 -3.07 -20.64
CA SER A 80 -20.83 -2.29 -20.91
C SER A 80 -19.97 -2.17 -19.64
N CYS A 81 -18.68 -1.85 -19.77
CA CYS A 81 -17.87 -1.55 -18.60
C CYS A 81 -18.33 -0.29 -17.85
N ASP A 82 -18.96 0.66 -18.55
CA ASP A 82 -19.55 1.83 -17.91
C ASP A 82 -20.73 1.46 -17.01
N ASP A 83 -21.59 0.52 -17.44
CA ASP A 83 -22.71 0.03 -16.61
C ASP A 83 -22.20 -0.66 -15.34
N VAL A 84 -21.15 -1.48 -15.50
CA VAL A 84 -20.50 -2.19 -14.40
C VAL A 84 -19.91 -1.22 -13.39
N GLU A 85 -19.14 -0.24 -13.85
CA GLU A 85 -18.51 0.77 -13.01
C GLU A 85 -19.56 1.64 -12.30
N ASN A 86 -20.60 2.07 -13.00
CA ASN A 86 -21.65 2.92 -12.44
C ASN A 86 -22.44 2.21 -11.34
N GLU A 87 -22.78 0.94 -11.54
CA GLU A 87 -23.47 0.14 -10.52
C GLU A 87 -22.59 -0.02 -9.27
N ILE A 88 -21.33 -0.43 -9.45
CA ILE A 88 -20.37 -0.58 -8.34
C ILE A 88 -20.18 0.75 -7.60
N ASP A 89 -20.06 1.85 -8.32
CA ASP A 89 -19.89 3.18 -7.75
C ASP A 89 -21.11 3.60 -6.92
N GLN A 90 -22.33 3.28 -7.37
CA GLN A 90 -23.57 3.59 -6.65
C GLN A 90 -23.74 2.78 -5.36
N VAL A 91 -23.43 1.49 -5.39
CA VAL A 91 -23.67 0.58 -4.24
C VAL A 91 -22.47 0.45 -3.31
N PHE A 92 -21.27 0.85 -3.74
CA PHE A 92 -20.04 0.76 -2.96
C PHE A 92 -19.29 2.10 -2.88
N SER A 93 -18.61 2.53 -3.94
CA SER A 93 -17.60 3.61 -3.86
C SER A 93 -18.18 4.94 -3.33
N LYS A 94 -19.35 5.38 -3.80
CA LYS A 94 -20.02 6.61 -3.32
C LYS A 94 -20.54 6.52 -1.88
N LYS A 95 -20.68 5.31 -1.34
CA LYS A 95 -21.12 5.07 0.05
C LYS A 95 -19.93 5.15 1.04
N ILE A 96 -18.71 5.00 0.55
CA ILE A 96 -17.49 5.09 1.36
C ILE A 96 -16.87 6.49 1.19
N SER A 97 -17.37 7.45 1.96
CA SER A 97 -16.91 8.85 1.90
C SER A 97 -15.53 9.07 2.54
N PRO A 98 -14.65 9.91 1.95
CA PRO A 98 -13.36 10.26 2.53
C PRO A 98 -13.46 10.97 3.89
N ASP A 99 -14.58 11.60 4.20
CA ASP A 99 -14.80 12.27 5.50
C ASP A 99 -14.99 11.26 6.65
N LEU A 100 -15.44 10.04 6.34
CA LEU A 100 -15.79 9.01 7.31
C LEU A 100 -14.79 7.85 7.32
N PHE A 101 -14.09 7.62 6.21
CA PHE A 101 -13.24 6.45 6.00
C PHE A 101 -11.87 6.83 5.46
N THR A 102 -10.84 6.11 5.90
CA THR A 102 -9.68 5.91 5.02
C THR A 102 -9.94 4.67 4.17
N TYR A 103 -9.74 4.77 2.87
CA TYR A 103 -9.96 3.67 1.94
C TYR A 103 -8.93 3.65 0.80
N ASN A 104 -8.78 2.48 0.21
CA ASN A 104 -8.08 2.30 -1.06
C ASN A 104 -8.83 1.25 -1.87
N THR A 105 -9.37 1.66 -3.01
CA THR A 105 -10.29 0.87 -3.82
C THR A 105 -9.86 0.84 -5.26
N TYR A 106 -9.79 -0.36 -5.82
CA TYR A 106 -9.52 -0.66 -7.21
C TYR A 106 -10.73 -1.39 -7.79
N VAL A 107 -11.26 -0.85 -8.88
CA VAL A 107 -12.30 -1.49 -9.68
C VAL A 107 -11.73 -1.72 -11.07
N SER A 108 -11.86 -2.93 -11.58
CA SER A 108 -11.50 -3.24 -12.96
C SER A 108 -12.64 -3.93 -13.69
N CYS A 109 -12.76 -3.62 -14.98
CA CYS A 109 -13.66 -4.27 -15.91
C CYS A 109 -12.89 -4.66 -17.17
N GLY A 110 -12.86 -5.96 -17.48
CA GLY A 110 -12.31 -6.46 -18.75
C GLY A 110 -13.38 -6.49 -19.83
N TYR A 111 -13.03 -6.19 -21.08
CA TYR A 111 -13.96 -6.20 -22.21
C TYR A 111 -13.41 -6.97 -23.42
N ASP A 112 -14.29 -7.47 -24.29
CA ASP A 112 -13.88 -8.13 -25.54
C ASP A 112 -13.66 -7.07 -26.63
N VAL A 113 -12.40 -6.92 -27.07
CA VAL A 113 -12.05 -5.97 -28.14
C VAL A 113 -12.54 -6.39 -29.52
N ASN A 114 -12.87 -7.67 -29.71
CA ASN A 114 -13.37 -8.20 -30.98
C ASN A 114 -14.89 -8.10 -31.09
N ASP A 115 -15.57 -7.82 -29.99
CA ASP A 115 -17.00 -7.49 -29.97
C ASP A 115 -17.19 -6.04 -30.45
N PRO A 116 -18.01 -5.78 -31.49
CA PRO A 116 -18.32 -4.43 -31.95
C PRO A 116 -18.79 -3.48 -30.84
N GLU A 117 -19.49 -3.99 -29.84
CA GLU A 117 -20.03 -3.21 -28.72
C GLU A 117 -19.10 -3.22 -27.49
N GLN A 118 -17.99 -3.96 -27.55
CA GLN A 118 -17.00 -4.06 -26.49
C GLN A 118 -17.61 -4.39 -25.12
N HIS A 119 -18.51 -5.38 -25.09
CA HIS A 119 -19.15 -5.78 -23.85
C HIS A 119 -18.15 -6.26 -22.79
N ALA A 120 -18.52 -6.02 -21.53
CA ALA A 120 -17.81 -6.48 -20.37
C ALA A 120 -17.78 -8.01 -20.33
N THR A 121 -16.60 -8.56 -20.09
CA THR A 121 -16.34 -10.00 -19.96
C THR A 121 -16.12 -10.39 -18.50
N SER A 122 -15.63 -9.48 -17.67
CA SER A 122 -15.37 -9.73 -16.25
C SER A 122 -15.22 -8.42 -15.48
N PHE A 123 -15.36 -8.50 -14.16
CA PHE A 123 -15.04 -7.40 -13.27
C PHE A 123 -14.33 -7.88 -11.99
N SER A 124 -13.63 -6.97 -11.32
CA SER A 124 -13.14 -7.18 -9.96
C SER A 124 -13.16 -5.90 -9.12
N ILE A 125 -13.40 -6.07 -7.83
CA ILE A 125 -13.34 -5.02 -6.80
C ILE A 125 -12.32 -5.49 -5.76
N GLN A 126 -11.23 -4.75 -5.62
CA GLN A 126 -10.28 -4.90 -4.53
C GLN A 126 -10.30 -3.64 -3.68
N SER A 127 -10.71 -3.76 -2.43
CA SER A 127 -10.75 -2.63 -1.50
C SER A 127 -10.37 -3.06 -0.10
N TYR A 128 -9.76 -2.14 0.62
CA TYR A 128 -9.73 -2.17 2.06
C TYR A 128 -10.02 -0.78 2.61
N PHE A 129 -10.77 -0.71 3.72
CA PHE A 129 -11.14 0.57 4.32
C PHE A 129 -11.42 0.46 5.82
N ASP A 130 -11.23 1.57 6.53
CA ASP A 130 -11.40 1.67 7.97
C ASP A 130 -12.25 2.89 8.34
N PRO A 131 -13.27 2.75 9.22
CA PRO A 131 -14.01 3.90 9.74
C PRO A 131 -13.10 4.74 10.67
N LEU A 132 -13.15 6.06 10.50
CA LEU A 132 -12.28 7.01 11.20
C LEU A 132 -12.76 7.39 12.60
N THR A 133 -14.06 7.25 12.88
CA THR A 133 -14.71 7.69 14.13
C THR A 133 -15.82 6.72 14.54
N ASP A 134 -16.31 6.83 15.77
CA ASP A 134 -17.44 6.00 16.25
C ASP A 134 -18.72 6.25 15.43
N ASN A 135 -18.96 7.50 15.00
CA ASN A 135 -20.07 7.82 14.09
C ASN A 135 -19.93 7.12 12.73
N ALA A 136 -18.71 7.04 12.20
CA ALA A 136 -18.43 6.32 10.96
C ALA A 136 -18.64 4.80 11.13
N ILE A 137 -18.37 4.25 12.31
CA ILE A 137 -18.68 2.84 12.64
C ILE A 137 -20.19 2.61 12.59
N ASP A 138 -21.00 3.50 13.17
CA ASP A 138 -22.46 3.33 13.17
C ASP A 138 -23.07 3.49 11.77
N TYR A 139 -22.53 4.41 10.97
CA TYR A 139 -22.83 4.48 9.54
C TYR A 139 -22.47 3.17 8.84
N LEU A 140 -21.26 2.64 9.06
CA LEU A 140 -20.79 1.41 8.44
C LEU A 140 -21.67 0.21 8.79
N LYS A 141 -22.08 0.04 10.05
CA LYS A 141 -23.02 -1.03 10.45
C LYS A 141 -24.34 -0.95 9.68
N SER A 142 -24.84 0.26 9.46
CA SER A 142 -26.07 0.49 8.70
C SER A 142 -25.87 0.16 7.22
N TYR A 143 -24.76 0.61 6.63
CA TYR A 143 -24.36 0.30 5.26
C TYR A 143 -24.22 -1.21 5.03
N LEU A 144 -23.52 -1.92 5.92
CA LEU A 144 -23.33 -3.37 5.84
C LEU A 144 -24.67 -4.13 5.92
N LYS A 145 -25.62 -3.66 6.74
CA LYS A 145 -26.94 -4.28 6.85
C LYS A 145 -27.74 -4.17 5.53
N GLU A 146 -27.54 -3.10 4.77
CA GLU A 146 -28.26 -2.83 3.53
C GLU A 146 -27.58 -3.47 2.31
N TYR A 147 -26.25 -3.38 2.22
CA TYR A 147 -25.50 -3.70 1.00
C TYR A 147 -24.60 -4.93 1.09
N ASN A 148 -24.32 -5.47 2.28
CA ASN A 148 -23.51 -6.69 2.36
C ASN A 148 -24.35 -7.89 1.86
N GLY A 149 -23.84 -8.57 0.84
CA GLY A 149 -24.58 -9.58 0.09
C GLY A 149 -25.39 -9.04 -1.10
N TYR A 150 -25.24 -7.76 -1.46
CA TYR A 150 -25.92 -7.17 -2.63
C TYR A 150 -25.59 -7.96 -3.91
N ASN A 151 -26.61 -8.26 -4.71
CA ASN A 151 -26.46 -9.02 -5.94
C ASN A 151 -25.81 -8.18 -7.05
N LEU A 152 -24.60 -8.55 -7.46
CA LEU A 152 -23.87 -7.91 -8.55
C LEU A 152 -24.09 -8.72 -9.83
N PHE A 153 -24.92 -8.15 -10.72
CA PHE A 153 -25.13 -8.63 -12.09
C PHE A 153 -25.61 -10.09 -12.19
N ASN A 154 -26.34 -10.59 -11.19
CA ASN A 154 -26.77 -12.00 -11.08
C ASN A 154 -25.61 -13.02 -11.17
N THR A 155 -24.38 -12.57 -10.94
CA THR A 155 -23.16 -13.36 -11.13
C THR A 155 -22.50 -13.68 -9.80
N THR A 156 -22.47 -12.69 -8.91
CA THR A 156 -21.83 -12.78 -7.59
C THR A 156 -22.49 -11.80 -6.63
N THR A 157 -21.98 -11.71 -5.41
CA THR A 157 -22.48 -10.79 -4.39
C THR A 157 -21.36 -9.86 -3.90
N LEU A 158 -21.71 -8.61 -3.58
CA LEU A 158 -20.85 -7.70 -2.85
C LEU A 158 -20.66 -8.22 -1.42
N GLN A 159 -19.56 -8.92 -1.16
CA GLN A 159 -19.19 -9.37 0.17
C GLN A 159 -18.15 -8.42 0.77
N ILE A 160 -18.48 -7.90 1.95
CA ILE A 160 -17.58 -7.08 2.76
C ILE A 160 -17.20 -7.91 3.99
N GLU A 161 -15.92 -8.25 4.07
CA GLU A 161 -15.35 -9.16 5.05
C GLU A 161 -14.60 -8.39 6.14
N ASN A 162 -14.52 -8.96 7.34
CA ASN A 162 -13.67 -8.43 8.41
C ASN A 162 -12.28 -9.05 8.31
N ALA A 163 -11.24 -8.21 8.26
CA ALA A 163 -9.90 -8.68 8.53
C ALA A 163 -9.74 -8.95 10.03
N LYS A 164 -9.24 -10.13 10.39
CA LYS A 164 -8.89 -10.50 11.77
C LYS A 164 -7.72 -9.69 12.30
N GLY A 165 -6.84 -9.28 11.41
CA GLY A 165 -5.71 -8.42 11.69
C GLY A 165 -4.88 -8.18 10.43
N ILE A 166 -3.73 -7.56 10.63
CA ILE A 166 -2.81 -7.22 9.55
C ILE A 166 -1.37 -7.44 10.01
N ILE A 167 -0.62 -8.16 9.18
CA ILE A 167 0.83 -8.25 9.31
C ILE A 167 1.44 -7.24 8.36
N VAL A 168 2.21 -6.31 8.92
CA VAL A 168 3.05 -5.40 8.13
C VAL A 168 4.43 -6.00 8.04
N SER A 169 4.83 -6.40 6.84
CA SER A 169 6.18 -6.85 6.51
C SER A 169 6.93 -5.71 5.84
N MET A 170 7.59 -4.87 6.64
CA MET A 170 8.19 -3.62 6.18
C MET A 170 9.65 -3.80 5.76
N ASN A 171 9.93 -3.50 4.49
CA ASN A 171 11.28 -3.43 3.96
C ASN A 171 11.81 -1.99 4.01
N LEU A 172 13.09 -1.83 4.36
CA LEU A 172 13.84 -0.58 4.27
C LEU A 172 14.96 -0.73 3.27
N ASN A 173 15.06 0.18 2.30
CA ASN A 173 16.22 0.33 1.43
C ASN A 173 16.96 1.62 1.75
N ALA A 174 18.29 1.59 1.81
CA ALA A 174 19.14 2.77 1.90
C ALA A 174 20.23 2.73 0.83
N GLY A 175 20.46 3.86 0.16
CA GLY A 175 21.41 3.88 -0.95
C GLY A 175 21.72 5.26 -1.51
N LEU A 176 22.33 5.25 -2.69
CA LEU A 176 22.72 6.45 -3.44
C LEU A 176 22.04 6.48 -4.81
N LYS A 177 21.14 7.43 -5.00
CA LYS A 177 20.45 7.71 -6.26
C LYS A 177 21.18 8.85 -6.98
N SER A 178 21.78 8.54 -8.13
CA SER A 178 22.52 9.52 -8.94
C SER A 178 21.62 10.44 -9.76
N ASN A 179 20.47 9.92 -10.22
CA ASN A 179 19.48 10.68 -10.96
C ASN A 179 18.11 10.56 -10.25
N PRO A 180 17.56 11.66 -9.67
CA PRO A 180 16.26 11.65 -8.99
C PRO A 180 15.11 11.20 -9.88
N ASP A 181 15.18 11.55 -11.16
CA ASP A 181 14.14 11.31 -12.16
C ASP A 181 14.22 9.88 -12.72
N LYS A 182 15.02 9.00 -12.12
CA LYS A 182 15.11 7.61 -12.52
C LYS A 182 14.97 6.70 -11.32
N THR A 183 14.33 5.58 -11.55
CA THR A 183 14.12 4.54 -10.55
C THR A 183 15.42 3.94 -10.02
N PRO A 184 16.42 3.57 -10.86
CA PRO A 184 17.63 2.90 -10.39
C PRO A 184 18.45 3.73 -9.40
N PHE A 185 18.93 3.08 -8.34
CA PHE A 185 19.89 3.62 -7.38
C PHE A 185 20.84 2.53 -6.90
N THR A 186 21.98 2.91 -6.32
CA THR A 186 22.93 1.96 -5.72
C THR A 186 22.45 1.60 -4.33
N LEU A 187 21.99 0.36 -4.14
CA LEU A 187 21.57 -0.16 -2.85
C LEU A 187 22.79 -0.43 -1.96
N TYR A 188 22.86 0.21 -0.80
CA TYR A 188 23.91 -0.03 0.20
C TYR A 188 23.47 -1.05 1.24
N ARG A 189 22.22 -0.95 1.69
CA ARG A 189 21.68 -1.83 2.73
C ARG A 189 20.18 -2.01 2.56
N GLN A 190 19.74 -3.22 2.90
CA GLN A 190 18.34 -3.60 2.98
C GLN A 190 18.11 -4.37 4.29
N ASP A 191 17.02 -4.05 4.99
CA ASP A 191 16.58 -4.76 6.18
C ASP A 191 15.05 -4.94 6.15
N ARG A 192 14.55 -5.95 6.87
CA ARG A 192 13.14 -6.29 6.98
C ARG A 192 12.74 -6.44 8.44
N ASN A 193 11.59 -5.89 8.82
CA ASN A 193 10.95 -6.21 10.10
C ASN A 193 9.46 -6.49 9.90
N ASN A 194 8.86 -7.20 10.86
CA ASN A 194 7.47 -7.65 10.77
C ASN A 194 6.71 -7.29 12.04
N PHE A 195 5.51 -6.76 11.87
CA PHE A 195 4.64 -6.31 12.96
C PHE A 195 3.23 -6.82 12.75
N TYR A 196 2.54 -7.15 13.84
CA TYR A 196 1.12 -7.44 13.80
C TYR A 196 0.33 -6.26 14.36
N PHE A 197 -0.72 -5.84 13.67
CA PHE A 197 -1.70 -4.87 14.15
C PHE A 197 -3.11 -5.45 14.04
N LYS A 198 -4.05 -4.90 14.82
CA LYS A 198 -5.46 -5.35 14.76
C LYS A 198 -6.18 -4.83 13.51
N SER A 199 -5.78 -3.67 12.99
CA SER A 199 -6.42 -3.04 11.83
C SER A 199 -5.45 -2.15 11.06
N ASN A 200 -5.75 -1.86 9.80
CA ASN A 200 -5.04 -0.85 9.01
C ASN A 200 -5.24 0.57 9.57
N PHE A 201 -6.33 0.84 10.30
CA PHE A 201 -6.42 2.04 11.14
C PHE A 201 -5.28 2.14 12.16
N ASP A 202 -4.95 1.05 12.85
CA ASP A 202 -3.85 1.05 13.84
C ASP A 202 -2.48 1.17 13.16
N VAL A 203 -2.31 0.53 11.99
CA VAL A 203 -1.13 0.74 11.13
C VAL A 203 -0.95 2.23 10.83
N ARG A 204 -2.03 2.91 10.41
CA ARG A 204 -1.99 4.34 10.11
C ARG A 204 -1.71 5.19 11.35
N LYS A 205 -2.34 4.88 12.47
CA LYS A 205 -2.22 5.60 13.74
C LYS A 205 -0.81 5.50 14.31
N GLU A 206 -0.16 4.35 14.21
CA GLU A 206 1.08 4.05 14.90
C GLU A 206 2.31 4.10 13.98
N LEU A 207 2.27 3.41 12.83
CA LEU A 207 3.42 3.30 11.94
C LEU A 207 3.45 4.46 10.94
N ILE A 208 2.35 4.70 10.23
CA ILE A 208 2.34 5.71 9.15
C ILE A 208 2.51 7.12 9.71
N SER A 209 1.83 7.45 10.82
CA SER A 209 2.01 8.74 11.50
C SER A 209 3.48 8.97 11.90
N ASP A 210 4.16 7.92 12.36
CA ASP A 210 5.53 7.94 12.84
C ASP A 210 6.55 8.03 11.68
N ILE A 211 6.23 7.41 10.53
CA ILE A 211 6.96 7.63 9.27
C ILE A 211 6.93 9.13 8.93
N TYR A 212 5.75 9.76 8.92
CA TYR A 212 5.66 11.19 8.61
C TYR A 212 6.39 12.08 9.63
N GLN A 213 6.36 11.72 10.91
CA GLN A 213 6.97 12.51 11.98
C GLN A 213 8.50 12.37 12.06
N ARG A 214 9.05 11.17 11.85
CA ARG A 214 10.46 10.89 12.15
C ARG A 214 11.29 10.35 10.97
N PHE A 215 10.71 9.62 10.03
CA PHE A 215 11.47 9.06 8.89
C PHE A 215 11.93 10.14 7.90
N TYR A 216 11.17 11.24 7.78
CA TYR A 216 11.49 12.37 6.90
C TYR A 216 12.33 13.48 7.57
N SER A 217 12.91 13.20 8.74
CA SER A 217 13.79 14.11 9.47
C SER A 217 15.26 13.81 9.20
N ASN A 218 16.10 14.85 9.16
CA ASN A 218 17.57 14.74 9.19
C ASN A 218 18.15 15.02 10.58
N ASP A 219 17.30 15.14 11.61
CA ASP A 219 17.70 15.17 13.00
C ASP A 219 18.03 13.74 13.48
N PRO A 220 19.28 13.44 13.88
CA PRO A 220 19.66 12.13 14.39
C PRO A 220 18.80 11.65 15.57
N ASP A 221 18.35 12.56 16.44
CA ASP A 221 17.54 12.24 17.61
C ASP A 221 16.08 11.87 17.24
N MET A 222 15.70 12.06 15.97
CA MET A 222 14.40 11.67 15.44
C MET A 222 14.49 10.41 14.57
N ILE A 223 15.35 10.42 13.54
CA ILE A 223 15.40 9.32 12.58
C ILE A 223 16.08 8.07 13.14
N LEU A 224 17.14 8.19 13.96
CA LEU A 224 17.82 7.01 14.49
C LEU A 224 16.92 6.23 15.48
N PRO A 225 16.20 6.88 16.41
CA PRO A 225 15.22 6.17 17.24
C PRO A 225 14.00 5.65 16.46
N PHE A 226 13.68 6.20 15.29
CA PHE A 226 12.69 5.59 14.40
C PHE A 226 13.20 4.24 13.88
N PHE A 227 14.46 4.18 13.49
CA PHE A 227 15.09 2.95 13.01
C PHE A 227 15.18 1.91 14.12
N ASP A 228 15.56 2.30 15.34
CA ASP A 228 15.60 1.40 16.50
C ASP A 228 14.24 0.77 16.81
N LYS A 229 13.16 1.55 16.67
CA LYS A 229 11.79 1.09 16.92
C LYS A 229 11.28 0.15 15.83
N TRP A 230 11.45 0.53 14.56
CA TRP A 230 10.74 -0.12 13.45
C TRP A 230 11.60 -1.04 12.56
N ILE A 231 12.93 -1.01 12.67
CA ILE A 231 13.82 -1.81 11.81
C ILE A 231 14.45 -2.94 12.64
N PHE A 232 15.24 -2.62 13.65
CA PHE A 232 15.67 -3.55 14.72
C PHE A 232 16.28 -2.75 15.88
N SER A 233 16.35 -3.34 17.07
CA SER A 233 16.63 -2.65 18.35
C SER A 233 17.89 -1.79 18.48
N TYR A 234 18.83 -1.86 17.54
CA TYR A 234 20.07 -1.06 17.52
C TYR A 234 20.38 -0.53 16.10
N ALA A 235 19.35 -0.44 15.26
CA ALA A 235 19.46 0.00 13.88
C ALA A 235 19.95 1.44 13.76
N GLY A 236 19.61 2.33 14.69
CA GLY A 236 20.11 3.70 14.72
C GLY A 236 21.64 3.75 14.75
N SER A 237 22.28 2.91 15.58
CA SER A 237 23.75 2.83 15.63
C SER A 237 24.36 2.32 14.33
N VAL A 238 23.73 1.33 13.68
CA VAL A 238 24.21 0.74 12.42
C VAL A 238 24.00 1.68 11.25
N TYR A 239 22.84 2.35 11.22
CA TYR A 239 22.43 3.20 10.12
C TYR A 239 23.01 4.61 10.18
N TYR A 240 23.54 5.07 11.32
CA TYR A 240 24.19 6.39 11.40
C TYR A 240 25.21 6.63 10.28
N SER A 241 26.18 5.72 10.10
CA SER A 241 27.16 5.84 9.00
C SER A 241 26.58 5.63 7.62
N ILE A 242 25.51 4.84 7.51
CA ILE A 242 24.85 4.53 6.23
C ILE A 242 24.07 5.76 5.77
N LEU A 243 23.34 6.43 6.65
CA LEU A 243 22.57 7.63 6.36
C LEU A 243 23.47 8.81 5.96
N MET A 244 24.67 8.93 6.56
CA MET A 244 25.68 9.91 6.14
C MET A 244 26.20 9.65 4.72
N ALA A 245 26.24 8.38 4.27
CA ALA A 245 26.69 8.01 2.92
C ALA A 245 25.55 7.97 1.89
N SER A 246 24.31 7.73 2.34
CA SER A 246 23.11 7.61 1.52
C SER A 246 22.51 8.97 1.20
N ASN A 247 21.80 9.04 0.08
CA ASN A 247 21.02 10.22 -0.30
C ASN A 247 19.56 9.90 -0.68
N TYR A 248 19.18 8.63 -0.56
CA TYR A 248 17.88 8.09 -0.90
C TYR A 248 17.53 6.91 0.02
N LEU A 249 16.30 6.91 0.54
CA LEU A 249 15.74 5.83 1.34
C LEU A 249 14.36 5.43 0.80
N GLU A 250 13.97 4.18 1.01
CA GLU A 250 12.61 3.71 0.75
C GLU A 250 12.09 2.83 1.90
N LEU A 251 10.81 3.00 2.26
CA LEU A 251 10.07 2.06 3.10
C LEU A 251 8.93 1.43 2.32
N GLN A 252 8.91 0.09 2.21
CA GLN A 252 7.82 -0.68 1.62
C GLN A 252 7.09 -1.49 2.70
N PRO A 253 6.05 -0.92 3.34
CA PRO A 253 5.22 -1.64 4.32
C PRO A 253 4.21 -2.53 3.61
N GLU A 254 4.61 -3.74 3.20
CA GLU A 254 3.67 -4.70 2.61
C GLU A 254 2.61 -5.09 3.66
N ARG A 255 1.34 -4.96 3.29
CA ARG A 255 0.20 -5.15 4.19
C ARG A 255 -0.51 -6.45 3.86
N ILE A 256 -0.32 -7.42 4.74
CA ILE A 256 -0.86 -8.77 4.61
C ILE A 256 -2.03 -8.90 5.58
N PHE A 257 -3.24 -8.72 5.07
CA PHE A 257 -4.46 -8.90 5.86
C PHE A 257 -4.66 -10.38 6.17
N VAL A 258 -4.83 -10.67 7.45
CA VAL A 258 -5.16 -12.01 7.94
C VAL A 258 -6.67 -12.10 8.03
N MET A 259 -7.27 -13.06 7.35
CA MET A 259 -8.72 -13.25 7.34
C MET A 259 -9.15 -14.22 8.45
N GLU A 260 -10.45 -14.40 8.64
CA GLU A 260 -10.97 -15.25 9.73
C GLU A 260 -10.64 -16.74 9.54
N ASN A 261 -10.68 -17.22 8.30
CA ASN A 261 -10.40 -18.63 7.99
C ASN A 261 -8.91 -18.94 8.08
N GLU A 262 -8.57 -20.13 8.60
CA GLU A 262 -7.18 -20.56 8.72
C GLU A 262 -6.50 -20.62 7.34
N GLY A 263 -5.31 -20.02 7.23
CA GLY A 263 -4.53 -19.96 6.00
C GLY A 263 -5.03 -18.95 4.96
N ASP A 264 -6.14 -18.24 5.23
CA ASP A 264 -6.68 -17.24 4.34
C ASP A 264 -6.05 -15.86 4.59
N ILE A 265 -5.38 -15.34 3.57
CA ILE A 265 -4.73 -14.03 3.59
C ILE A 265 -5.17 -13.22 2.37
N PHE A 266 -5.18 -11.91 2.54
CA PHE A 266 -5.42 -10.97 1.45
C PHE A 266 -4.29 -9.93 1.39
N VAL A 267 -3.74 -9.74 0.19
CA VAL A 267 -2.78 -8.69 -0.11
C VAL A 267 -3.30 -7.96 -1.33
N SER A 268 -3.67 -6.69 -1.17
CA SER A 268 -4.18 -5.90 -2.28
C SER A 268 -3.08 -5.59 -3.28
N ASP A 269 -3.43 -5.55 -4.57
CA ASP A 269 -2.53 -5.03 -5.61
C ASP A 269 -2.25 -3.53 -5.46
N LEU A 270 -3.09 -2.82 -4.68
CA LEU A 270 -2.97 -1.40 -4.34
C LEU A 270 -1.87 -1.16 -3.29
N ARG A 271 -0.62 -1.32 -3.71
CA ARG A 271 0.53 -1.07 -2.85
C ARG A 271 0.91 0.40 -2.87
N TYR A 272 1.51 0.86 -1.78
CA TYR A 272 2.25 2.11 -1.75
C TYR A 272 3.56 1.92 -1.00
N TYR A 273 4.48 2.85 -1.19
CA TYR A 273 5.72 2.93 -0.44
C TYR A 273 6.06 4.39 -0.14
N PHE A 274 7.06 4.60 0.71
CA PHE A 274 7.56 5.92 1.05
C PHE A 274 8.94 6.09 0.46
N ALA A 275 9.13 7.09 -0.41
CA ALA A 275 10.42 7.51 -0.90
C ALA A 275 10.90 8.73 -0.12
N ASN A 276 12.13 8.70 0.38
CA ASN A 276 12.78 9.86 1.00
C ASN A 276 13.97 10.31 0.14
N LEU A 277 13.76 11.37 -0.64
CA LEU A 277 14.77 12.04 -1.48
C LEU A 277 15.62 13.01 -0.64
N CYS A 278 16.43 12.47 0.28
CA CYS A 278 17.31 13.25 1.17
C CYS A 278 18.14 14.30 0.40
N MET A 279 18.62 13.96 -0.80
CA MET A 279 19.40 14.89 -1.65
C MET A 279 18.69 16.18 -2.04
N LYS A 280 17.36 16.22 -2.00
CA LYS A 280 16.54 17.41 -2.26
C LYS A 280 16.08 18.09 -0.98
N ARG A 281 15.82 17.31 0.07
CA ARG A 281 15.26 17.80 1.34
C ARG A 281 16.31 18.46 2.23
N ASN A 282 17.55 17.96 2.19
CA ASN A 282 18.57 18.31 3.17
C ASN A 282 19.72 19.14 2.53
N PRO A 283 20.25 20.17 3.23
CA PRO A 283 21.37 20.97 2.72
C PRO A 283 22.65 20.18 2.43
N ASN A 284 22.92 19.12 3.22
CA ASN A 284 24.08 18.23 3.06
C ASN A 284 23.95 17.30 1.83
N LYS A 285 22.77 17.24 1.19
CA LYS A 285 22.40 16.32 0.10
C LYS A 285 22.48 14.83 0.45
N HIS A 286 22.62 14.50 1.73
CA HIS A 286 22.64 13.16 2.30
C HIS A 286 21.53 13.02 3.34
N CYS A 287 21.33 11.82 3.90
CA CYS A 287 20.24 11.62 4.86
C CYS A 287 20.59 12.10 6.28
N LEU A 288 21.88 12.15 6.64
CA LEU A 288 22.43 12.79 7.84
C LEU A 288 23.71 13.58 7.50
#